data_AF-I1KYK9-F1
#
_entry.id   AF-I1KYK9-F1
#
_cell.length_a   1.000
_cell.length_b   1.000
_cell.length_c   1.000
_cell.angle_alpha   90.00
_cell.angle_beta   90.00
_cell.angle_gamma   90.00
#
_symmetry.space_group_name_H-M   'P 1'
#
loop_
_entity.id
_entity.type
_entity.pdbx_description
1 polymer ?
#
loop_
_entity_poly.entity_id
_entity_poly.type
_entity_poly.pdbx_seq_one_letter_code
_entity_poly.pdbx_strand_id
1 'polypeptide(L)'
;MGRVEYSPLFETRRCRGRFIYRSFAISLFVAICFIWHYRFSHITKGEDGNWAWLGMLASELWFGFYWVLTQALRWNLVFRQPFKNRLSQRYEKKLPRVDIFVCTADPDIEPAMMVINTVLSVMAYDYPTEKLSVYLSDDAGSQITFYALLEASNFAKHWVPFCKRFKVEPRSPSAYFKSLVSSGYPTDPSQAKELGNIKKLYDEMEKRIEDATKFGEVAKEARLKHMGFSQWDSYSSRRDHDTILQILLHKNDHNNSKDVDGFVLPALVYLAREKRPQYFHNFKAGAMNSLLRVSSNISNGKIILNVDCDMYSNNSQSVRDALCFFMDEEKGQEIAYVQFPQTFENATKNDLYGGSLTSILEVEFPGLDGYGGPLYAGTGCFHKRESLCGMKFSDQYCNDWNSEDDQFKEANLQELEQQSKVLASCNYEENTLWGKEMGLKYGCPVEDVITGLSIQCQGWKSVYYNPPRKAFLGLAPTTLPQTLVQHKRWSEGDLQILLSKYSPAWYGFGRINFGLQMGYSVYCLWAPNCLATLYYSIIPSLYLLKGIPLFPKVTKQSLS
;
A
#
# COMPACT_ATOMS: atom_id res chain seq x y z
N MET A 1 27.19 -32.77 -13.69
CA MET A 1 26.95 -31.46 -13.06
C MET A 1 26.24 -31.71 -11.75
N GLY A 2 26.88 -31.45 -10.61
CA GLY A 2 26.25 -31.63 -9.30
C GLY A 2 25.03 -30.72 -9.16
N ARG A 3 23.94 -31.23 -8.59
CA ARG A 3 22.79 -30.40 -8.20
C ARG A 3 23.32 -29.30 -7.28
N VAL A 4 23.26 -28.04 -7.72
CA VAL A 4 23.50 -26.90 -6.84
C VAL A 4 22.50 -27.05 -5.69
N GLU A 5 23.01 -27.19 -4.47
CA GLU A 5 22.20 -27.35 -3.27
C GLU A 5 21.27 -26.13 -3.15
N TYR A 6 19.96 -26.37 -3.12
CA TYR A 6 18.98 -25.30 -3.04
C TYR A 6 19.18 -24.51 -1.74
N SER A 7 19.46 -23.22 -1.89
CA SER A 7 19.65 -22.30 -0.77
C SER A 7 18.57 -21.22 -0.85
N PRO A 8 17.55 -21.27 0.04
CA PRO A 8 16.39 -20.39 -0.08
C PRO A 8 16.77 -18.93 0.13
N LEU A 9 16.07 -18.02 -0.54
CA LEU A 9 16.23 -16.57 -0.36
C LEU A 9 15.41 -16.04 0.81
N PHE A 10 14.49 -16.83 1.37
CA PHE A 10 13.79 -16.51 2.60
C PHE A 10 13.39 -17.74 3.42
N GLU A 11 13.19 -17.55 4.72
CA GLU A 11 12.65 -18.55 5.65
C GLU A 11 11.24 -18.15 6.09
N THR A 12 10.38 -19.15 6.36
CA THR A 12 9.06 -18.94 6.97
C THR A 12 9.04 -19.56 8.35
N ARG A 13 8.91 -18.73 9.38
CA ARG A 13 8.86 -19.13 10.79
C ARG A 13 7.43 -19.15 11.27
N ARG A 14 7.04 -20.22 11.95
CA ARG A 14 5.71 -20.32 12.58
C ARG A 14 5.76 -19.71 13.98
N CYS A 15 4.70 -19.03 14.38
CA CYS A 15 4.59 -18.48 15.72
C CYS A 15 4.68 -19.56 16.81
N ARG A 16 5.40 -19.28 17.90
CA ARG A 16 5.49 -20.16 19.08
C ARG A 16 4.17 -20.10 19.86
N GLY A 17 3.83 -21.15 20.61
CA GLY A 17 2.62 -21.18 21.45
C GLY A 17 1.31 -21.44 20.71
N ARG A 18 1.35 -21.76 19.41
CA ARG A 18 0.17 -22.05 18.59
C ARG A 18 -0.72 -23.16 19.17
N PHE A 19 -0.13 -24.20 19.75
CA PHE A 19 -0.89 -25.28 20.39
C PHE A 19 -1.72 -24.74 21.57
N ILE A 20 -1.10 -23.93 22.42
CA ILE A 20 -1.77 -23.29 23.57
C ILE A 20 -2.93 -22.41 23.09
N TYR A 21 -2.68 -21.56 22.08
CA TYR A 21 -3.72 -20.71 21.52
C TYR A 21 -4.89 -21.52 20.93
N ARG A 22 -4.60 -22.58 20.17
CA ARG A 22 -5.66 -23.43 19.58
C ARG A 22 -6.47 -24.14 20.65
N SER A 23 -5.84 -24.67 21.69
CA SER A 23 -6.56 -25.29 22.81
C SER A 23 -7.45 -24.28 23.52
N PHE A 24 -6.96 -23.05 23.74
CA PHE A 24 -7.77 -21.96 24.29
C PHE A 24 -8.94 -21.55 23.38
N ALA A 25 -8.69 -21.41 22.07
CA ALA A 25 -9.75 -21.07 21.12
C ALA A 25 -10.82 -22.16 21.07
N ILE A 26 -10.43 -23.44 21.07
CA ILE A 26 -11.36 -24.57 21.09
C ILE A 26 -12.17 -24.58 22.40
N SER A 27 -11.54 -24.38 23.56
CA SER A 27 -12.28 -24.35 24.83
C SER A 27 -13.25 -23.18 24.90
N LEU A 28 -12.86 -22.01 24.38
CA LEU A 28 -13.73 -20.85 24.27
C LEU A 28 -14.90 -21.10 23.31
N PHE A 29 -14.67 -21.76 22.17
CA PHE A 29 -15.74 -22.13 21.24
C PHE A 29 -16.74 -23.08 21.89
N VAL A 30 -16.27 -24.07 22.66
CA VAL A 30 -17.13 -24.98 23.43
C VAL A 30 -17.96 -24.20 24.46
N ALA A 31 -17.36 -23.25 25.18
CA ALA A 31 -18.08 -22.40 26.11
C ALA A 31 -19.17 -21.54 25.42
N ILE A 32 -18.87 -20.96 24.25
CA ILE A 32 -19.85 -20.24 23.42
C ILE A 32 -21.01 -21.16 23.04
N CYS A 33 -20.73 -22.40 22.62
CA CYS A 33 -21.76 -23.39 22.29
C CYS A 33 -22.64 -23.73 23.50
N PHE A 34 -22.07 -23.85 24.70
CA PHE A 34 -22.86 -24.07 25.92
C PHE A 34 -23.76 -22.87 26.25
N ILE A 35 -23.27 -21.64 26.08
CA ILE A 35 -24.08 -20.43 26.26
C ILE A 35 -25.26 -20.44 25.30
N TRP A 36 -25.02 -20.72 24.01
CA TRP A 36 -26.09 -20.84 23.02
C TRP A 36 -27.09 -21.94 23.37
N HIS A 37 -26.61 -23.12 23.76
CA HIS A 37 -27.49 -24.22 24.18
C HIS A 37 -28.35 -23.83 25.39
N TYR A 38 -27.75 -23.19 26.39
CA TYR A 38 -28.46 -22.68 27.55
C TYR A 38 -29.54 -21.66 27.16
N ARG A 39 -29.21 -20.72 26.26
CA ARG A 39 -30.17 -19.77 25.70
C ARG A 39 -31.33 -20.50 25.04
N PHE A 40 -31.07 -21.35 24.05
CA PHE A 40 -32.13 -22.08 23.34
C PHE A 40 -33.03 -22.91 24.27
N SER A 41 -32.46 -23.49 25.33
CA SER A 41 -33.22 -24.31 26.30
C SER A 41 -34.12 -23.48 27.22
N HIS A 42 -33.84 -22.18 27.38
CA HIS A 42 -34.56 -21.27 28.27
C HIS A 42 -35.27 -20.14 27.51
N ILE A 43 -35.74 -20.42 26.28
CA ILE A 43 -36.62 -19.50 25.54
C ILE A 43 -37.88 -19.29 26.39
N THR A 44 -38.05 -18.07 26.92
CA THR A 44 -39.25 -17.70 27.67
C THR A 44 -40.45 -17.77 26.71
N LYS A 45 -41.35 -18.73 26.94
CA LYS A 45 -42.61 -18.82 26.19
C LYS A 45 -43.66 -18.02 26.95
N GLY A 46 -43.97 -16.82 26.48
CA GLY A 46 -45.21 -16.11 26.87
C GLY A 46 -45.10 -14.94 27.87
N GLU A 47 -43.91 -14.43 28.18
CA GLU A 47 -43.73 -13.25 29.06
C GLU A 47 -43.34 -11.96 28.30
N ASP A 48 -43.55 -10.80 28.94
CA ASP A 48 -43.05 -9.49 28.46
C ASP A 48 -41.53 -9.56 28.30
N GLY A 49 -41.03 -9.41 27.07
CA GLY A 49 -39.59 -9.42 26.78
C GLY A 49 -39.10 -10.47 25.77
N ASN A 50 -39.98 -11.34 25.26
CA ASN A 50 -39.58 -12.39 24.31
C ASN A 50 -38.89 -11.86 23.05
N TRP A 51 -39.34 -10.73 22.50
CA TRP A 51 -38.69 -10.10 21.35
C TRP A 51 -37.28 -9.59 21.67
N ALA A 52 -37.11 -9.00 22.87
CA ALA A 52 -35.80 -8.55 23.31
C ALA A 52 -34.84 -9.73 23.49
N TRP A 53 -35.33 -10.81 24.09
CA TRP A 53 -34.61 -12.06 24.25
C TRP A 53 -34.19 -12.66 22.91
N LEU A 54 -35.10 -12.74 21.93
CA LEU A 54 -34.80 -13.27 20.60
C LEU A 54 -33.74 -12.43 19.87
N GLY A 55 -33.84 -11.11 19.94
CA GLY A 55 -32.82 -10.25 19.34
C GLY A 55 -31.47 -10.34 20.07
N MET A 56 -31.45 -10.55 21.39
CA MET A 56 -30.20 -10.79 22.14
C MET A 56 -29.55 -12.10 21.69
N LEU A 57 -30.33 -13.17 21.55
CA LEU A 57 -29.85 -14.43 20.99
C LEU A 57 -29.32 -14.25 19.56
N ALA A 58 -30.01 -13.49 18.72
CA ALA A 58 -29.55 -13.20 17.36
C ALA A 58 -28.20 -12.45 17.35
N SER A 59 -28.03 -11.45 18.21
CA SER A 59 -26.75 -10.76 18.40
C SER A 59 -25.64 -11.69 18.89
N GLU A 60 -25.93 -12.58 19.84
CA GLU A 60 -24.95 -13.55 20.37
C GLU A 60 -24.53 -14.59 19.32
N LEU A 61 -25.48 -15.07 18.50
CA LEU A 61 -25.18 -15.94 17.37
C LEU A 61 -24.32 -15.23 16.33
N TRP A 62 -24.64 -13.97 16.02
CA TRP A 62 -23.83 -13.14 15.12
C TRP A 62 -22.41 -12.95 15.65
N PHE A 63 -22.25 -12.60 16.93
CA PHE A 63 -20.92 -12.43 17.53
C PHE A 63 -20.11 -13.70 17.54
N GLY A 64 -20.70 -14.86 17.83
CA GLY A 64 -19.95 -16.11 17.76
C GLY A 64 -19.62 -16.52 16.32
N PHE A 65 -20.50 -16.26 15.35
CA PHE A 65 -20.17 -16.43 13.93
C PHE A 65 -18.99 -15.55 13.51
N TYR A 66 -19.04 -14.25 13.81
CA TYR A 66 -17.94 -13.32 13.54
C TYR A 66 -16.66 -13.74 14.27
N TRP A 67 -16.76 -14.15 15.53
CA TRP A 67 -15.64 -14.66 16.31
C TRP A 67 -14.98 -15.89 15.65
N VAL A 68 -15.76 -16.82 15.11
CA VAL A 68 -15.24 -17.98 14.34
C VAL A 68 -14.44 -17.50 13.12
N LEU A 69 -14.96 -16.52 12.37
CA LEU A 69 -14.22 -15.94 11.24
C LEU A 69 -12.88 -15.33 11.68
N THR A 70 -12.86 -14.60 12.79
CA THR A 70 -11.63 -13.99 13.32
C THR A 70 -10.57 -15.00 13.78
N GLN A 71 -10.94 -16.27 14.01
CA GLN A 71 -9.96 -17.32 14.32
C GLN A 71 -9.03 -17.59 13.16
N ALA A 72 -9.49 -17.43 11.90
CA ALA A 72 -8.62 -17.58 10.73
C ALA A 72 -7.40 -16.66 10.83
N LEU A 73 -7.59 -15.41 11.24
CA LEU A 73 -6.51 -14.43 11.43
C LEU A 73 -5.51 -14.77 12.54
N ARG A 74 -5.79 -15.78 13.37
CA ARG A 74 -5.00 -16.14 14.55
C ARG A 74 -4.51 -17.59 14.57
N TRP A 75 -5.09 -18.44 13.73
CA TRP A 75 -4.89 -19.88 13.77
C TRP A 75 -3.55 -20.35 13.18
N ASN A 76 -2.99 -19.58 12.25
CA ASN A 76 -1.79 -19.94 11.49
C ASN A 76 -0.82 -18.76 11.30
N LEU A 77 -0.47 -18.05 12.38
CA LEU A 77 0.53 -16.97 12.30
C LEU A 77 1.88 -17.46 11.77
N VAL A 78 2.35 -16.83 10.70
CA VAL A 78 3.68 -17.02 10.12
C VAL A 78 4.42 -15.70 9.99
N PHE A 79 5.74 -15.76 10.08
CA PHE A 79 6.65 -14.63 9.94
C PHE A 79 7.72 -14.97 8.91
N ARG A 80 8.06 -14.02 8.05
CA ARG A 80 9.02 -14.21 6.97
C ARG A 80 10.35 -13.56 7.30
N GLN A 81 11.44 -14.21 6.91
CA GLN A 81 12.79 -13.67 7.05
C GLN A 81 13.55 -13.76 5.72
N PRO A 82 13.79 -12.63 5.03
CA PRO A 82 14.57 -12.60 3.79
C PRO A 82 16.08 -12.64 4.06
N PHE A 83 16.85 -13.17 3.10
CA PHE A 83 18.30 -13.31 3.15
C PHE A 83 18.97 -12.51 2.02
N LYS A 84 19.03 -11.17 2.17
CA LYS A 84 19.61 -10.24 1.18
C LYS A 84 21.03 -10.59 0.74
N ASN A 85 21.87 -11.12 1.63
CA ASN A 85 23.23 -11.54 1.29
C ASN A 85 23.24 -12.64 0.22
N ARG A 86 22.29 -13.59 0.28
CA ARG A 86 22.14 -14.67 -0.71
C ARG A 86 21.61 -14.12 -2.03
N LEU A 87 20.66 -13.16 -1.97
CA LEU A 87 20.17 -12.46 -3.14
C LEU A 87 21.32 -11.76 -3.88
N SER A 88 22.14 -10.97 -3.17
CA SER A 88 23.30 -10.29 -3.77
C SER A 88 24.31 -11.26 -4.34
N GLN A 89 24.68 -12.32 -3.61
CA GLN A 89 25.64 -13.31 -4.12
C GLN A 89 25.17 -13.99 -5.42
N ARG A 90 23.87 -14.21 -5.60
CA ARG A 90 23.32 -14.96 -6.73
C ARG A 90 22.85 -14.07 -7.89
N TYR A 91 22.31 -12.89 -7.58
CA TYR A 91 21.52 -12.08 -8.51
C TYR A 91 21.95 -10.62 -8.63
N GLU A 92 23.05 -10.16 -8.02
CA GLU A 92 23.42 -8.72 -8.07
C GLU A 92 23.42 -8.12 -9.48
N LYS A 93 23.95 -8.85 -10.48
CA LYS A 93 23.98 -8.42 -11.88
C LYS A 93 22.66 -8.64 -12.64
N LYS A 94 21.74 -9.41 -12.05
CA LYS A 94 20.47 -9.88 -12.64
C LYS A 94 19.24 -9.34 -11.91
N LEU A 95 19.43 -8.32 -11.07
CA LEU A 95 18.34 -7.63 -10.38
C LEU A 95 17.38 -7.03 -11.42
N PRO A 96 16.04 -7.17 -11.30
CA PRO A 96 15.10 -6.67 -12.29
C PRO A 96 14.93 -5.14 -12.27
N ARG A 97 14.33 -4.58 -13.31
CA ARG A 97 13.85 -3.19 -13.27
C ARG A 97 12.66 -3.05 -12.30
N VAL A 98 12.63 -1.95 -11.55
CA VAL A 98 11.61 -1.61 -10.56
C VAL A 98 11.03 -0.23 -10.86
N ASP A 99 9.72 -0.20 -11.09
CA ASP A 99 8.96 1.04 -11.26
C ASP A 99 8.29 1.41 -9.95
N ILE A 100 8.44 2.66 -9.52
CA ILE A 100 7.88 3.17 -8.27
C ILE A 100 6.83 4.21 -8.59
N PHE A 101 5.60 3.97 -8.16
CA PHE A 101 4.47 4.85 -8.39
C PHE A 101 4.14 5.60 -7.11
N VAL A 102 4.24 6.92 -7.18
CA VAL A 102 3.79 7.88 -6.16
C VAL A 102 2.56 8.57 -6.72
N CYS A 103 1.43 8.52 -6.02
CA CYS A 103 0.20 9.20 -6.42
C CYS A 103 -0.09 10.35 -5.46
N THR A 104 -0.45 11.51 -6.02
CA THR A 104 -0.95 12.67 -5.26
C THR A 104 -2.25 13.17 -5.89
N ALA A 105 -3.17 13.62 -5.05
CA ALA A 105 -4.49 14.09 -5.43
C ALA A 105 -4.50 15.57 -5.78
N ASP A 106 -4.06 16.44 -4.85
CA ASP A 106 -4.14 17.90 -4.98
C ASP A 106 -3.18 18.58 -4.00
N PRO A 107 -2.38 19.59 -4.42
CA PRO A 107 -1.42 20.27 -3.55
C PRO A 107 -2.04 21.05 -2.37
N ASP A 108 -3.32 21.41 -2.43
CA ASP A 108 -4.02 22.07 -1.33
C ASP A 108 -4.29 21.12 -0.15
N ILE A 109 -4.47 19.83 -0.46
CA ILE A 109 -4.73 18.77 0.53
C ILE A 109 -3.42 18.07 0.91
N GLU A 110 -2.55 17.87 -0.08
CA GLU A 110 -1.29 17.13 0.02
C GLU A 110 -0.13 18.07 -0.38
N PRO A 111 0.45 18.81 0.57
CA PRO A 111 1.46 19.81 0.29
C PRO A 111 2.59 19.29 -0.60
N ALA A 112 2.93 20.02 -1.67
CA ALA A 112 3.93 19.60 -2.66
C ALA A 112 5.27 19.20 -2.01
N MET A 113 5.70 19.88 -0.95
CA MET A 113 6.93 19.54 -0.24
C MET A 113 6.89 18.16 0.44
N MET A 114 5.72 17.72 0.94
CA MET A 114 5.55 16.36 1.47
C MET A 114 5.74 15.33 0.35
N VAL A 115 5.08 15.55 -0.79
CA VAL A 115 5.17 14.70 -1.98
C VAL A 115 6.63 14.56 -2.43
N ILE A 116 7.36 15.67 -2.50
CA ILE A 116 8.77 15.70 -2.92
C ILE A 116 9.68 14.96 -1.95
N ASN A 117 9.46 15.06 -0.64
CA ASN A 117 10.23 14.28 0.34
C ASN A 117 10.03 12.77 0.13
N THR A 118 8.81 12.33 -0.19
CA THR A 118 8.52 10.94 -0.54
C THR A 118 9.23 10.53 -1.83
N VAL A 119 9.13 11.32 -2.89
CA VAL A 119 9.83 11.07 -4.18
C VAL A 119 11.34 10.95 -3.98
N LEU A 120 11.98 11.91 -3.28
CA LEU A 120 13.41 11.88 -3.00
C LEU A 120 13.83 10.67 -2.16
N SER A 121 12.96 10.23 -1.24
CA SER A 121 13.23 9.04 -0.41
C SER A 121 13.26 7.74 -1.22
N VAL A 122 12.36 7.59 -2.20
CA VAL A 122 12.29 6.39 -3.03
C VAL A 122 13.31 6.42 -4.17
N MET A 123 13.73 7.60 -4.64
CA MET A 123 14.86 7.71 -5.57
C MET A 123 16.19 7.27 -4.94
N ALA A 124 16.32 7.38 -3.61
CA ALA A 124 17.54 7.07 -2.87
C ALA A 124 17.60 5.63 -2.31
N TYR A 125 16.88 4.68 -2.93
CA TYR A 125 16.99 3.26 -2.58
C TYR A 125 18.41 2.71 -2.82
N ASP A 126 18.83 1.72 -2.02
CA ASP A 126 20.09 1.02 -2.22
C ASP A 126 19.94 -0.05 -3.31
N TYR A 127 19.82 0.45 -4.53
CA TYR A 127 19.55 -0.31 -5.74
C TYR A 127 20.31 0.28 -6.94
N PRO A 128 20.62 -0.52 -7.98
CA PRO A 128 21.18 0.01 -9.22
C PRO A 128 20.25 1.09 -9.80
N THR A 129 20.77 2.31 -10.00
CA THR A 129 19.96 3.48 -10.35
C THR A 129 19.38 3.39 -11.75
N GLU A 130 20.11 2.75 -12.67
CA GLU A 130 19.68 2.45 -14.04
C GLU A 130 18.52 1.44 -14.12
N LYS A 131 18.22 0.75 -13.02
CA LYS A 131 17.10 -0.21 -12.89
C LYS A 131 15.94 0.34 -12.08
N LEU A 132 16.04 1.58 -11.58
CA LEU A 132 15.01 2.23 -10.80
C LEU A 132 14.35 3.34 -11.62
N SER A 133 13.03 3.40 -11.61
CA SER A 133 12.27 4.46 -12.27
C SER A 133 11.14 4.93 -11.37
N VAL A 134 11.05 6.23 -11.13
CA VAL A 134 10.08 6.84 -10.22
C VAL A 134 9.10 7.67 -11.04
N TYR A 135 7.81 7.41 -10.82
CA TYR A 135 6.71 8.08 -11.49
C TYR A 135 5.85 8.80 -10.45
N LEU A 136 5.68 10.11 -10.61
CA LEU A 136 4.73 10.90 -9.85
C LEU A 136 3.47 11.11 -10.69
N SER A 137 2.36 10.51 -10.27
CA SER A 137 1.04 10.81 -10.82
C SER A 137 0.37 11.91 -10.01
N ASP A 138 0.01 13.00 -10.67
CA ASP A 138 -0.70 14.14 -10.10
C ASP A 138 -2.12 14.20 -10.66
N ASP A 139 -3.11 13.91 -9.81
CA ASP A 139 -4.51 13.89 -10.23
C ASP A 139 -5.09 15.30 -10.41
N ALA A 140 -4.51 16.35 -9.82
CA ALA A 140 -4.95 17.73 -10.03
C ALA A 140 -4.35 18.34 -11.30
N GLY A 141 -3.23 17.80 -11.79
CA GLY A 141 -2.47 18.41 -12.89
C GLY A 141 -1.91 19.78 -12.51
N SER A 142 -1.41 19.94 -11.29
CA SER A 142 -0.96 21.22 -10.77
C SER A 142 0.43 21.58 -11.27
N GLN A 143 0.57 22.81 -11.79
CA GLN A 143 1.87 23.39 -12.13
C GLN A 143 2.81 23.49 -10.92
N ILE A 144 2.27 23.63 -9.69
CA ILE A 144 3.07 23.73 -8.46
C ILE A 144 3.69 22.37 -8.13
N THR A 145 2.92 21.28 -8.26
CA THR A 145 3.43 19.92 -8.05
C THR A 145 4.52 19.59 -9.07
N PHE A 146 4.30 19.94 -10.35
CA PHE A 146 5.32 19.77 -11.38
C PHE A 146 6.59 20.59 -11.11
N TYR A 147 6.44 21.88 -10.73
CA TYR A 147 7.57 22.73 -10.37
C TYR A 147 8.34 22.17 -9.16
N ALA A 148 7.63 21.67 -8.14
CA ALA A 148 8.25 21.04 -7.00
C ALA A 148 9.06 19.79 -7.42
N LEU A 149 8.56 19.00 -8.37
CA LEU A 149 9.29 17.84 -8.90
C LEU A 149 10.52 18.25 -9.72
N LEU A 150 10.43 19.34 -10.48
CA LEU A 150 11.56 19.91 -11.21
C LEU A 150 12.66 20.36 -10.23
N GLU A 151 12.30 21.08 -9.17
CA GLU A 151 13.21 21.48 -8.10
C GLU A 151 13.83 20.26 -7.39
N ALA A 152 13.02 19.23 -7.12
CA ALA A 152 13.48 17.97 -6.56
C ALA A 152 14.49 17.26 -7.46
N SER A 153 14.28 17.26 -8.78
CA SER A 153 15.19 16.63 -9.74
C SER A 153 16.60 17.24 -9.69
N ASN A 154 16.70 18.55 -9.45
CA ASN A 154 17.97 19.23 -9.28
C ASN A 154 18.62 18.89 -7.94
N PHE A 155 17.85 18.88 -6.85
CA PHE A 155 18.36 18.50 -5.53
C PHE A 155 18.77 17.01 -5.45
N ALA A 156 18.08 16.13 -6.18
CA ALA A 156 18.38 14.70 -6.23
C ALA A 156 19.82 14.40 -6.69
N LYS A 157 20.39 15.24 -7.57
CA LYS A 157 21.80 15.15 -8.01
C LYS A 157 22.81 15.26 -6.88
N HIS A 158 22.42 15.84 -5.75
CA HIS A 158 23.23 15.97 -4.55
C HIS A 158 22.79 14.98 -3.46
N TRP A 159 21.47 14.81 -3.29
CA TRP A 159 20.90 13.98 -2.24
C TRP A 159 21.15 12.48 -2.44
N VAL A 160 20.96 11.96 -3.65
CA VAL A 160 21.11 10.53 -3.96
C VAL A 160 22.55 10.04 -3.72
N PRO A 161 23.61 10.67 -4.26
CA PRO A 161 24.98 10.25 -3.98
C PRO A 161 25.35 10.41 -2.50
N PHE A 162 24.93 11.50 -1.83
CA PHE A 162 25.12 11.68 -0.40
C PHE A 162 24.52 10.52 0.41
N CYS A 163 23.27 10.15 0.10
CA CYS A 163 22.58 9.01 0.68
C CYS A 163 23.36 7.70 0.51
N LYS A 164 23.87 7.44 -0.68
CA LYS A 164 24.64 6.22 -0.98
C LYS A 164 25.98 6.18 -0.25
N ARG A 165 26.75 7.27 -0.29
CA ARG A 165 28.08 7.36 0.36
C ARG A 165 28.00 7.15 1.87
N PHE A 166 27.06 7.81 2.53
CA PHE A 166 26.98 7.81 3.99
C PHE A 166 25.91 6.86 4.56
N LYS A 167 25.27 6.04 3.72
CA LYS A 167 24.22 5.08 4.13
C LYS A 167 23.14 5.72 5.01
N VAL A 168 22.72 6.92 4.62
CA VAL A 168 21.75 7.77 5.32
C VAL A 168 20.44 7.03 5.57
N GLU A 169 19.86 7.09 6.76
CA GLU A 169 18.53 6.55 7.02
C GLU A 169 17.81 7.41 8.09
N PRO A 170 16.52 7.77 7.93
CA PRO A 170 15.63 7.49 6.79
C PRO A 170 16.06 8.20 5.49
N ARG A 171 15.51 7.80 4.34
CA ARG A 171 15.84 8.37 3.03
C ARG A 171 15.09 9.66 2.69
N SER A 172 14.03 9.97 3.43
CA SER A 172 13.34 11.26 3.33
C SER A 172 14.23 12.37 3.90
N PRO A 173 14.58 13.42 3.13
CA PRO A 173 15.40 14.52 3.62
C PRO A 173 14.80 15.21 4.85
N SER A 174 13.50 15.55 4.81
CA SER A 174 12.81 16.19 5.94
C SER A 174 12.88 15.32 7.20
N ALA A 175 12.60 14.02 7.08
CA ALA A 175 12.65 13.10 8.22
C ALA A 175 14.08 12.93 8.74
N TYR A 176 15.07 12.84 7.85
CA TYR A 176 16.48 12.73 8.22
C TYR A 176 16.96 13.97 8.98
N PHE A 177 16.71 15.18 8.45
CA PHE A 177 17.10 16.41 9.14
C PHE A 177 16.41 16.59 10.49
N LYS A 178 15.13 16.23 10.61
CA LYS A 178 14.43 16.20 11.92
C LYS A 178 15.07 15.21 12.89
N SER A 179 15.48 14.04 12.40
CA SER A 179 16.12 13.01 13.25
C SER A 179 17.47 13.46 13.82
N LEU A 180 18.25 14.23 13.05
CA LEU A 180 19.55 14.76 13.50
C LEU A 180 19.46 15.69 14.70
N VAL A 181 18.35 16.41 14.84
CA VAL A 181 18.09 17.25 16.03
C VAL A 181 18.03 16.41 17.30
N SER A 182 17.54 15.17 17.20
CA SER A 182 17.41 14.25 18.32
C SER A 182 18.62 13.36 18.52
N SER A 183 19.24 12.86 17.44
CA SER A 183 20.34 11.90 17.48
C SER A 183 21.74 12.53 17.55
N GLY A 184 21.84 13.85 17.35
CA GLY A 184 23.11 14.54 17.20
C GLY A 184 23.66 14.48 15.77
N TYR A 185 24.60 15.39 15.48
CA TYR A 185 25.24 15.50 14.18
C TYR A 185 26.40 14.50 14.01
N PRO A 186 26.76 14.14 12.77
CA PRO A 186 27.92 13.29 12.50
C PRO A 186 29.19 13.88 13.11
N THR A 187 30.01 13.01 13.71
CA THR A 187 31.32 13.38 14.28
C THR A 187 32.41 13.51 13.21
N ASP A 188 32.25 12.84 12.06
CA ASP A 188 33.19 12.94 10.95
C ASP A 188 33.15 14.33 10.30
N PRO A 189 34.28 15.08 10.25
CA PRO A 189 34.30 16.45 9.73
C PRO A 189 33.93 16.55 8.24
N SER A 190 34.28 15.53 7.44
CA SER A 190 34.00 15.53 6.00
C SER A 190 32.50 15.37 5.75
N GLN A 191 31.87 14.42 6.45
CA GLN A 191 30.44 14.20 6.43
C GLN A 191 29.68 15.42 6.98
N ALA A 192 30.16 16.04 8.06
CA ALA A 192 29.52 17.22 8.64
C ALA A 192 29.53 18.42 7.68
N LYS A 193 30.64 18.65 6.96
CA LYS A 193 30.73 19.70 5.95
C LYS A 193 29.79 19.46 4.77
N GLU A 194 29.78 18.23 4.23
CA GLU A 194 28.86 17.87 3.14
C GLU A 194 27.40 17.98 3.59
N LEU A 195 27.07 17.50 4.78
CA LEU A 195 25.75 17.60 5.36
C LEU A 195 25.28 19.06 5.47
N GLY A 196 26.15 19.98 5.89
CA GLY A 196 25.83 21.42 5.93
C GLY A 196 25.49 21.99 4.56
N ASN A 197 26.25 21.60 3.52
CA ASN A 197 25.97 22.01 2.14
C ASN A 197 24.64 21.42 1.63
N ILE A 198 24.39 20.14 1.89
CA ILE A 198 23.15 19.46 1.50
C ILE A 198 21.94 20.07 2.21
N LYS A 199 22.07 20.39 3.51
CA LYS A 199 21.01 21.06 4.28
C LYS A 199 20.70 22.44 3.69
N LYS A 200 21.71 23.22 3.35
CA LYS A 200 21.52 24.52 2.69
C LYS A 200 20.76 24.38 1.36
N LEU A 201 21.15 23.41 0.51
CA LEU A 201 20.46 23.16 -0.77
C LEU A 201 19.00 22.72 -0.56
N TYR A 202 18.74 21.89 0.47
CA TYR A 202 17.39 21.48 0.84
C TYR A 202 16.55 22.68 1.28
N ASP A 203 17.07 23.53 2.16
CA ASP A 203 16.36 24.71 2.68
C ASP A 203 16.04 25.72 1.57
N GLU A 204 16.97 25.90 0.63
CA GLU A 204 16.76 26.74 -0.55
C GLU A 204 15.69 26.18 -1.49
N MET A 205 15.68 24.85 -1.70
CA MET A 205 14.65 24.16 -2.49
C MET A 205 13.28 24.27 -1.83
N GLU A 206 13.19 23.95 -0.53
CA GLU A 206 11.97 24.03 0.28
C GLU A 206 11.39 25.44 0.23
N LYS A 207 12.23 26.47 0.43
CA LYS A 207 11.80 27.86 0.30
C LYS A 207 11.23 28.19 -1.07
N ARG A 208 11.88 27.78 -2.17
CA ARG A 208 11.37 28.03 -3.54
C ARG A 208 10.02 27.38 -3.78
N ILE A 209 9.82 26.16 -3.30
CA ILE A 209 8.55 25.41 -3.44
C ILE A 209 7.46 26.06 -2.59
N GLU A 210 7.77 26.42 -1.34
CA GLU A 210 6.83 27.10 -0.46
C GLU A 210 6.41 28.46 -0.98
N ASP A 211 7.35 29.25 -1.51
CA ASP A 211 7.06 30.55 -2.09
C ASP A 211 6.10 30.39 -3.29
N ALA A 212 6.39 29.47 -4.21
CA ALA A 212 5.49 29.18 -5.33
C ALA A 212 4.10 28.70 -4.86
N THR A 213 4.03 27.90 -3.80
CA THR A 213 2.77 27.43 -3.21
C THR A 213 1.98 28.60 -2.60
N LYS A 214 2.64 29.50 -1.85
CA LYS A 214 2.02 30.67 -1.23
C LYS A 214 1.49 31.67 -2.25
N PHE A 215 2.21 31.87 -3.35
CA PHE A 215 1.77 32.75 -4.44
C PHE A 215 0.77 32.08 -5.40
N GLY A 216 0.65 30.75 -5.38
CA GLY A 216 -0.20 29.99 -6.29
C GLY A 216 0.29 29.97 -7.74
N GLU A 217 1.49 30.49 -8.00
CA GLU A 217 2.07 30.57 -9.34
C GLU A 217 3.58 30.30 -9.32
N VAL A 218 4.06 29.77 -10.45
CA VAL A 218 5.50 29.57 -10.69
C VAL A 218 6.08 30.83 -11.31
N ALA A 219 7.18 31.34 -10.76
CA ALA A 219 7.87 32.53 -11.27
C ALA A 219 8.15 32.43 -12.77
N LYS A 220 7.99 33.54 -13.51
CA LYS A 220 8.13 33.56 -14.97
C LYS A 220 9.50 33.10 -15.44
N GLU A 221 10.56 33.46 -14.70
CA GLU A 221 11.92 33.03 -14.98
C GLU A 221 12.08 31.51 -14.86
N ALA A 222 11.41 30.88 -13.89
CA ALA A 222 11.42 29.43 -13.73
C ALA A 222 10.60 28.74 -14.82
N ARG A 223 9.45 29.30 -15.21
CA ARG A 223 8.66 28.78 -16.35
C ARG A 223 9.44 28.81 -17.66
N LEU A 224 10.17 29.90 -17.94
CA LEU A 224 10.96 30.03 -19.17
C LEU A 224 12.18 29.10 -19.24
N LYS A 225 12.67 28.61 -18.10
CA LYS A 225 13.80 27.67 -18.05
C LYS A 225 13.44 26.25 -18.47
N HIS A 226 12.16 25.89 -18.49
CA HIS A 226 11.72 24.54 -18.80
C HIS A 226 10.54 24.53 -19.77
N MET A 227 10.77 24.08 -21.01
CA MET A 227 9.75 24.07 -22.08
C MET A 227 8.48 23.29 -21.72
N GLY A 228 8.58 22.31 -20.81
CA GLY A 228 7.46 21.51 -20.32
C GLY A 228 6.28 22.32 -19.74
N PHE A 229 6.51 23.53 -19.22
CA PHE A 229 5.44 24.37 -18.69
C PHE A 229 4.43 24.83 -19.75
N SER A 230 4.79 24.78 -21.04
CA SER A 230 3.87 25.08 -22.15
C SER A 230 2.67 24.12 -22.22
N GLN A 231 2.76 22.93 -21.61
CA GLN A 231 1.63 21.98 -21.53
C GLN A 231 0.49 22.50 -20.65
N TRP A 232 0.75 23.47 -19.78
CA TRP A 232 -0.30 24.13 -19.00
C TRP A 232 -0.98 25.26 -19.77
N ASP A 233 -0.51 25.62 -20.96
CA ASP A 233 -1.15 26.67 -21.75
C ASP A 233 -2.52 26.21 -22.31
N SER A 234 -2.74 24.90 -22.48
CA SER A 234 -4.05 24.31 -22.81
C SER A 234 -4.86 23.86 -21.58
N TYR A 235 -4.32 24.02 -20.36
CA TYR A 235 -4.99 23.59 -19.14
C TYR A 235 -6.18 24.49 -18.82
N SER A 236 -7.38 23.90 -18.80
CA SER A 236 -8.61 24.64 -18.49
C SER A 236 -9.01 24.51 -17.03
N SER A 237 -9.01 23.29 -16.48
CA SER A 237 -9.30 23.03 -15.07
C SER A 237 -8.79 21.65 -14.64
N ARG A 238 -8.80 21.36 -13.33
CA ARG A 238 -8.44 20.04 -12.78
C ARG A 238 -9.31 18.87 -13.26
N ARG A 239 -10.41 19.16 -13.98
CA ARG A 239 -11.32 18.17 -14.58
C ARG A 239 -11.33 18.23 -16.10
N ASP A 240 -10.62 19.18 -16.70
CA ASP A 240 -10.55 19.38 -18.14
C ASP A 240 -9.17 19.89 -18.56
N HIS A 241 -8.31 18.95 -18.94
CA HIS A 241 -6.97 19.22 -19.43
C HIS A 241 -6.43 18.02 -20.23
N ASP A 242 -5.51 18.29 -21.15
CA ASP A 242 -4.79 17.27 -21.90
C ASP A 242 -3.89 16.41 -20.99
N THR A 243 -3.37 15.30 -21.51
CA THR A 243 -2.31 14.56 -20.81
C THR A 243 -1.06 15.42 -20.71
N ILE A 244 -0.57 15.62 -19.49
CA ILE A 244 0.70 16.26 -19.20
C ILE A 244 1.69 15.18 -18.77
N LEU A 245 2.69 14.94 -19.61
CA LEU A 245 3.74 13.95 -19.33
C LEU A 245 5.10 14.61 -19.55
N GLN A 246 6.00 14.49 -18.58
CA GLN A 246 7.36 15.00 -18.65
C GLN A 246 8.35 14.03 -18.02
N ILE A 247 9.40 13.69 -18.76
CA ILE A 247 10.52 12.86 -18.31
C ILE A 247 11.64 13.82 -17.88
N LEU A 248 11.77 14.06 -16.57
CA LEU A 248 12.74 15.02 -16.02
C LEU A 248 14.16 14.45 -15.93
N LEU A 249 14.27 13.15 -15.63
CA LEU A 249 15.53 12.43 -15.56
C LEU A 249 15.37 11.11 -16.32
N HIS A 250 16.34 10.77 -17.17
CA HIS A 250 16.37 9.50 -17.88
C HIS A 250 17.78 9.19 -18.36
N LYS A 251 18.17 7.91 -18.40
CA LYS A 251 19.52 7.48 -18.81
C LYS A 251 19.98 7.98 -20.19
N ASN A 252 19.02 8.23 -21.10
CA ASN A 252 19.29 8.73 -22.45
C ASN A 252 19.45 10.27 -22.53
N ASP A 253 19.22 11.00 -21.43
CA ASP A 253 19.50 12.44 -21.36
C ASP A 253 20.95 12.66 -20.93
N HIS A 254 21.85 12.88 -21.89
CA HIS A 254 23.28 13.04 -21.61
C HIS A 254 23.64 14.29 -20.80
N ASN A 255 22.78 15.31 -20.76
CA ASN A 255 23.09 16.60 -20.14
C ASN A 255 22.54 16.72 -18.72
N ASN A 256 21.41 16.05 -18.41
CA ASN A 256 20.71 16.28 -17.15
C ASN A 256 20.57 15.05 -16.24
N SER A 257 20.94 13.85 -16.72
CA SER A 257 20.68 12.58 -16.00
C SER A 257 21.75 12.15 -15.00
N LYS A 258 22.87 12.87 -14.90
CA LYS A 258 23.98 12.51 -14.00
C LYS A 258 23.96 13.31 -12.71
N ASP A 259 24.36 12.65 -11.64
CA ASP A 259 24.63 13.26 -10.34
C ASP A 259 26.00 13.98 -10.32
N VAL A 260 26.30 14.61 -9.19
CA VAL A 260 27.58 15.34 -9.01
C VAL A 260 28.83 14.44 -9.04
N ASP A 261 28.66 13.14 -8.87
CA ASP A 261 29.73 12.14 -8.92
C ASP A 261 29.86 11.52 -10.33
N GLY A 262 28.99 11.90 -11.27
CA GLY A 262 28.98 11.43 -12.66
C GLY A 262 28.18 10.15 -12.91
N PHE A 263 27.45 9.64 -11.91
CA PHE A 263 26.60 8.45 -12.03
C PHE A 263 25.19 8.82 -12.50
N VAL A 264 24.56 7.92 -13.26
CA VAL A 264 23.18 8.11 -13.75
C VAL A 264 22.19 8.00 -12.60
N LEU A 265 21.27 8.95 -12.50
CA LEU A 265 20.16 8.94 -11.55
C LEU A 265 19.01 8.05 -12.02
N PRO A 266 18.13 7.59 -11.10
CA PRO A 266 16.88 6.93 -11.47
C PRO A 266 16.06 7.79 -12.43
N ALA A 267 15.33 7.14 -13.34
CA ALA A 267 14.39 7.88 -14.18
C ALA A 267 13.33 8.55 -13.31
N LEU A 268 12.95 9.77 -13.66
CA LEU A 268 11.95 10.56 -12.93
C LEU A 268 10.92 11.12 -13.91
N VAL A 269 9.68 10.68 -13.77
CA VAL A 269 8.59 10.98 -14.71
C VAL A 269 7.43 11.63 -13.97
N TYR A 270 6.96 12.76 -14.48
CA TYR A 270 5.71 13.39 -14.08
C TYR A 270 4.59 12.96 -15.03
N LEU A 271 3.42 12.63 -14.46
CA LEU A 271 2.20 12.36 -15.21
C LEU A 271 1.00 13.04 -14.56
N ALA A 272 0.32 13.89 -15.32
CA ALA A 272 -1.10 14.18 -15.13
C ALA A 272 -1.85 13.59 -16.33
N ARG A 273 -2.67 12.57 -16.07
CA ARG A 273 -3.49 11.91 -17.10
C ARG A 273 -4.52 12.88 -17.68
N GLU A 274 -4.92 12.66 -18.93
CA GLU A 274 -5.99 13.47 -19.53
C GLU A 274 -7.28 13.34 -18.71
N LYS A 275 -7.94 14.48 -18.49
CA LYS A 275 -9.24 14.54 -17.84
C LYS A 275 -10.19 15.34 -18.70
N ARG A 276 -11.42 14.83 -18.82
CA ARG A 276 -12.54 15.49 -19.50
C ARG A 276 -13.79 15.35 -18.64
N PRO A 277 -14.67 16.36 -18.56
CA PRO A 277 -15.86 16.32 -17.72
C PRO A 277 -16.81 15.14 -18.00
N GLN A 278 -16.78 14.58 -19.20
CA GLN A 278 -17.65 13.48 -19.63
C GLN A 278 -17.15 12.10 -19.16
N TYR A 279 -15.90 11.99 -18.70
CA TYR A 279 -15.26 10.73 -18.36
C TYR A 279 -15.02 10.62 -16.86
N PHE A 280 -15.50 9.53 -16.26
CA PHE A 280 -15.22 9.25 -14.86
C PHE A 280 -13.80 8.69 -14.72
N HIS A 281 -12.98 9.31 -13.87
CA HIS A 281 -11.54 9.05 -13.81
C HIS A 281 -11.14 7.98 -12.78
N ASN A 282 -12.06 7.43 -11.98
CA ASN A 282 -11.76 6.34 -11.04
C ASN A 282 -10.65 6.63 -10.01
N PHE A 283 -10.46 7.91 -9.62
CA PHE A 283 -9.54 8.34 -8.57
C PHE A 283 -8.15 7.67 -8.65
N LYS A 284 -7.62 7.15 -7.53
CA LYS A 284 -6.31 6.50 -7.44
C LYS A 284 -6.20 5.24 -8.30
N ALA A 285 -7.26 4.42 -8.39
CA ALA A 285 -7.28 3.23 -9.23
C ALA A 285 -6.94 3.55 -10.69
N GLY A 286 -7.59 4.59 -11.24
CA GLY A 286 -7.31 5.01 -12.61
C GLY A 286 -5.94 5.66 -12.79
N ALA A 287 -5.43 6.37 -11.77
CA ALA A 287 -4.09 6.97 -11.81
C ALA A 287 -3.02 5.87 -11.89
N MET A 288 -3.14 4.87 -11.02
CA MET A 288 -2.28 3.68 -11.03
C MET A 288 -2.37 2.90 -12.35
N ASN A 289 -3.56 2.76 -12.94
CA ASN A 289 -3.72 2.09 -14.22
C ASN A 289 -3.09 2.87 -15.38
N SER A 290 -3.23 4.19 -15.42
CA SER A 290 -2.51 5.04 -16.37
C SER A 290 -1.00 4.91 -16.21
N LEU A 291 -0.49 4.90 -14.98
CA LEU A 291 0.94 4.68 -14.71
C LEU A 291 1.41 3.29 -15.16
N LEU A 292 0.64 2.23 -14.94
CA LEU A 292 0.97 0.88 -15.42
C LEU A 292 1.16 0.85 -16.94
N ARG A 293 0.30 1.54 -17.69
CA ARG A 293 0.41 1.65 -19.15
C ARG A 293 1.58 2.52 -19.58
N VAL A 294 1.68 3.74 -19.06
CA VAL A 294 2.76 4.68 -19.41
C VAL A 294 4.14 4.08 -19.11
N SER A 295 4.32 3.51 -17.92
CA SER A 295 5.59 2.90 -17.53
C SER A 295 5.96 1.69 -18.38
N SER A 296 4.99 0.95 -18.93
CA SER A 296 5.25 -0.17 -19.85
C SER A 296 5.93 0.27 -21.14
N ASN A 297 5.80 1.55 -21.51
CA ASN A 297 6.45 2.16 -22.67
C ASN A 297 7.68 3.00 -22.32
N ILE A 298 8.05 3.17 -21.04
CA ILE A 298 9.22 3.98 -20.66
C ILE A 298 10.32 3.11 -20.07
N SER A 299 10.02 2.35 -19.02
CA SER A 299 10.99 1.53 -18.28
C SER A 299 10.64 0.04 -18.26
N ASN A 300 9.36 -0.29 -18.43
CA ASN A 300 8.79 -1.64 -18.38
C ASN A 300 9.31 -2.49 -17.21
N GLY A 301 9.30 -1.92 -16.00
CA GLY A 301 9.80 -2.58 -14.79
C GLY A 301 8.99 -3.83 -14.45
N LYS A 302 9.65 -4.97 -14.23
CA LYS A 302 8.97 -6.24 -13.88
C LYS A 302 8.33 -6.18 -12.50
N ILE A 303 8.85 -5.34 -11.62
CA ILE A 303 8.31 -5.07 -10.29
C ILE A 303 7.77 -3.66 -10.24
N ILE A 304 6.57 -3.49 -9.68
CA ILE A 304 5.99 -2.19 -9.37
C ILE A 304 5.90 -2.04 -7.85
N LEU A 305 6.41 -0.93 -7.33
CA LEU A 305 6.15 -0.48 -5.97
C LEU A 305 5.11 0.63 -6.02
N ASN A 306 4.02 0.51 -5.28
CA ASN A 306 3.09 1.61 -5.09
C ASN A 306 3.24 2.20 -3.69
N VAL A 307 3.32 3.53 -3.60
CA VAL A 307 3.37 4.27 -2.35
C VAL A 307 2.45 5.49 -2.43
N ASP A 308 1.82 5.82 -1.32
CA ASP A 308 1.10 7.09 -1.15
C ASP A 308 2.09 8.24 -1.00
N CYS A 309 1.68 9.45 -1.35
CA CYS A 309 2.55 10.63 -1.31
C CYS A 309 3.00 11.01 0.11
N ASP A 310 2.29 10.58 1.15
CA ASP A 310 2.63 10.77 2.55
C ASP A 310 3.48 9.63 3.13
N MET A 311 3.77 8.58 2.36
CA MET A 311 4.47 7.36 2.81
C MET A 311 5.90 7.29 2.25
N TYR A 312 6.87 7.81 3.01
CA TYR A 312 8.27 7.84 2.61
C TYR A 312 9.04 6.56 2.96
N SER A 313 10.16 6.34 2.26
CA SER A 313 11.08 5.23 2.51
C SER A 313 11.91 5.46 3.78
N ASN A 314 11.68 4.63 4.79
CA ASN A 314 12.46 4.58 6.03
C ASN A 314 13.53 3.48 6.01
N ASN A 315 13.56 2.60 5.02
CA ASN A 315 14.60 1.57 4.89
C ASN A 315 14.96 1.38 3.41
N SER A 316 16.17 1.76 3.03
CA SER A 316 16.64 1.64 1.65
C SER A 316 16.79 0.22 1.11
N GLN A 317 16.69 -0.79 1.98
CA GLN A 317 16.82 -2.19 1.59
C GLN A 317 15.47 -2.83 1.24
N SER A 318 14.34 -2.12 1.35
CA SER A 318 13.01 -2.70 1.18
C SER A 318 12.79 -3.34 -0.20
N VAL A 319 13.36 -2.75 -1.27
CA VAL A 319 13.35 -3.33 -2.61
C VAL A 319 14.04 -4.71 -2.62
N ARG A 320 15.23 -4.81 -2.02
CA ARG A 320 15.98 -6.07 -1.91
C ARG A 320 15.28 -7.08 -1.01
N ASP A 321 14.63 -6.63 0.07
CA ASP A 321 13.82 -7.47 0.93
C ASP A 321 12.64 -8.09 0.15
N ALA A 322 11.94 -7.30 -0.68
CA ALA A 322 10.86 -7.79 -1.53
C ALA A 322 11.36 -8.80 -2.59
N LEU A 323 12.50 -8.52 -3.21
CA LEU A 323 13.09 -9.40 -4.23
C LEU A 323 13.53 -10.76 -3.68
N CYS A 324 13.90 -10.86 -2.39
CA CYS A 324 14.13 -12.16 -1.76
C CYS A 324 12.91 -13.07 -1.85
N PHE A 325 11.69 -12.52 -1.84
CA PHE A 325 10.46 -13.31 -1.99
C PHE A 325 10.20 -13.63 -3.46
N PHE A 326 10.27 -12.65 -4.36
CA PHE A 326 9.95 -12.88 -5.77
C PHE A 326 10.95 -13.77 -6.51
N MET A 327 12.24 -13.66 -6.19
CA MET A 327 13.33 -14.32 -6.93
C MET A 327 13.72 -15.67 -6.32
N ASP A 328 13.05 -16.13 -5.27
CA ASP A 328 13.25 -17.47 -4.72
C ASP A 328 12.83 -18.53 -5.74
N GLU A 329 13.70 -19.50 -6.01
CA GLU A 329 13.53 -20.43 -7.13
C GLU A 329 12.35 -21.39 -6.96
N GLU A 330 12.01 -21.74 -5.72
CA GLU A 330 10.92 -22.69 -5.45
C GLU A 330 9.61 -21.98 -5.15
N LYS A 331 9.63 -20.92 -4.33
CA LYS A 331 8.41 -20.28 -3.83
C LYS A 331 8.12 -18.94 -4.45
N GLY A 332 9.09 -18.33 -5.12
CA GLY A 332 8.95 -16.98 -5.67
C GLY A 332 7.96 -16.90 -6.82
N GLN A 333 7.77 -17.99 -7.57
CA GLN A 333 6.92 -18.01 -8.77
C GLN A 333 5.45 -17.69 -8.47
N GLU A 334 4.88 -18.26 -7.40
CA GLU A 334 3.48 -18.07 -7.01
C GLU A 334 3.17 -16.74 -6.31
N ILE A 335 4.20 -15.95 -5.94
CA ILE A 335 4.02 -14.70 -5.21
C ILE A 335 3.74 -13.57 -6.21
N ALA A 336 2.54 -13.00 -6.18
CA ALA A 336 2.15 -11.83 -6.97
C ALA A 336 2.59 -10.52 -6.31
N TYR A 337 2.45 -10.40 -5.00
CA TYR A 337 2.80 -9.17 -4.29
C TYR A 337 3.31 -9.40 -2.86
N VAL A 338 4.11 -8.44 -2.39
CA VAL A 338 4.68 -8.39 -1.03
C VAL A 338 4.18 -7.11 -0.35
N GLN A 339 3.30 -7.27 0.63
CA GLN A 339 2.74 -6.18 1.42
C GLN A 339 3.63 -5.89 2.63
N PHE A 340 4.05 -4.63 2.76
CA PHE A 340 4.71 -4.14 3.97
C PHE A 340 3.71 -3.47 4.92
N PRO A 341 4.02 -3.37 6.22
CA PRO A 341 3.17 -2.66 7.16
C PRO A 341 3.06 -1.17 6.81
N GLN A 342 1.84 -0.64 6.87
CA GLN A 342 1.60 0.80 6.88
C GLN A 342 1.84 1.31 8.30
N THR A 343 2.96 2.01 8.51
CA THR A 343 3.33 2.58 9.82
C THR A 343 3.45 4.08 9.77
N PHE A 344 3.20 4.74 10.90
CA PHE A 344 3.06 6.19 10.97
C PHE A 344 4.07 6.80 11.93
N GLU A 345 4.74 7.88 11.53
CA GLU A 345 5.75 8.57 12.36
C GLU A 345 5.12 9.44 13.45
N ASN A 346 3.92 9.96 13.20
CA ASN A 346 3.20 10.86 14.09
C ASN A 346 2.26 10.13 15.06
N ALA A 347 2.37 8.81 15.17
CA ALA A 347 1.62 8.02 16.14
C ALA A 347 2.01 8.42 17.57
N THR A 348 1.02 8.86 18.36
CA THR A 348 1.25 9.25 19.76
C THR A 348 1.37 8.02 20.66
N LYS A 349 2.08 8.16 21.79
CA LYS A 349 2.20 7.09 22.79
C LYS A 349 0.85 6.54 23.28
N ASN A 350 -0.16 7.40 23.38
CA ASN A 350 -1.49 7.03 23.87
C ASN A 350 -2.39 6.45 22.78
N ASP A 351 -2.09 6.72 21.50
CA ASP A 351 -2.85 6.28 20.32
C ASP A 351 -4.38 6.28 20.51
N LEU A 352 -4.94 7.41 20.97
CA LEU A 352 -6.35 7.53 21.36
C LEU A 352 -7.34 7.15 20.26
N TYR A 353 -6.93 7.31 18.99
CA TYR A 353 -7.76 7.01 17.82
C TYR A 353 -7.48 5.62 17.22
N GLY A 354 -6.55 4.84 17.80
CA GLY A 354 -6.18 3.52 17.29
C GLY A 354 -5.51 3.54 15.92
N GLY A 355 -4.84 4.64 15.58
CA GLY A 355 -4.24 4.86 14.26
C GLY A 355 -2.98 4.02 14.01
N SER A 356 -2.38 3.40 15.03
CA SER A 356 -1.19 2.56 14.86
C SER A 356 -1.45 1.23 14.13
N LEU A 357 -2.72 0.81 14.02
CA LEU A 357 -3.15 -0.46 13.38
C LEU A 357 -2.43 -1.71 13.93
N THR A 358 -1.94 -1.68 15.17
CA THR A 358 -1.06 -2.71 15.74
C THR A 358 -1.63 -4.14 15.63
N SER A 359 -2.94 -4.35 15.85
CA SER A 359 -3.59 -5.66 15.70
C SER A 359 -3.44 -6.22 14.28
N ILE A 360 -3.65 -5.36 13.28
CA ILE A 360 -3.56 -5.73 11.87
C ILE A 360 -2.13 -6.15 11.53
N LEU A 361 -1.17 -5.32 11.95
CA LEU A 361 0.24 -5.48 11.58
C LEU A 361 0.93 -6.65 12.28
N GLU A 362 0.59 -6.95 13.53
CA GLU A 362 1.29 -7.95 14.35
C GLU A 362 0.54 -9.28 14.46
N VAL A 363 -0.76 -9.32 14.16
CA VAL A 363 -1.58 -10.53 14.31
C VAL A 363 -2.30 -10.89 13.02
N GLU A 364 -3.11 -9.99 12.46
CA GLU A 364 -4.04 -10.35 11.39
C GLU A 364 -3.32 -10.65 10.07
N PHE A 365 -2.43 -9.76 9.62
CA PHE A 365 -1.66 -9.97 8.39
C PHE A 365 -0.69 -11.17 8.49
N PRO A 366 0.05 -11.38 9.60
CA PRO A 366 0.78 -12.63 9.83
C PRO A 366 -0.11 -13.88 9.83
N GLY A 367 -1.36 -13.77 10.28
CA GLY A 367 -2.35 -14.85 10.23
C GLY A 367 -2.80 -15.18 8.81
N LEU A 368 -3.14 -14.16 8.01
CA LEU A 368 -3.49 -14.29 6.60
C LEU A 368 -2.32 -14.84 5.76
N ASP A 369 -1.09 -14.43 6.08
CA ASP A 369 0.13 -14.94 5.42
C ASP A 369 0.28 -16.45 5.58
N GLY A 370 -0.32 -17.04 6.62
CA GLY A 370 -0.40 -18.49 6.79
C GLY A 370 -1.29 -19.21 5.78
N TYR A 371 -2.20 -18.50 5.11
CA TYR A 371 -3.21 -19.07 4.20
C TYR A 371 -3.03 -18.67 2.73
N GLY A 372 -1.92 -18.00 2.40
CA GLY A 372 -1.66 -17.54 1.03
C GLY A 372 -1.39 -16.04 0.91
N GLY A 373 -1.32 -15.31 2.03
CA GLY A 373 -0.89 -13.91 2.04
C GLY A 373 -1.99 -12.92 2.43
N PRO A 374 -1.63 -11.71 2.91
CA PRO A 374 -2.60 -10.68 3.28
C PRO A 374 -3.28 -10.07 2.05
N LEU A 375 -4.36 -9.32 2.30
CA LEU A 375 -4.94 -8.40 1.33
C LEU A 375 -3.94 -7.32 0.90
N TYR A 376 -4.18 -6.73 -0.27
CA TYR A 376 -3.47 -5.53 -0.72
C TYR A 376 -4.06 -4.31 -0.01
N ALA A 377 -3.21 -3.53 0.66
CA ALA A 377 -3.60 -2.41 1.53
C ALA A 377 -3.21 -1.03 0.95
N GLY A 378 -3.17 -0.90 -0.37
CA GLY A 378 -3.13 0.40 -1.05
C GLY A 378 -1.78 1.15 -1.06
N THR A 379 -0.80 0.79 -0.22
CA THR A 379 0.50 1.45 -0.13
C THR A 379 1.59 0.51 0.39
N GLY A 380 2.86 0.83 0.13
CA GLY A 380 4.02 0.04 0.59
C GLY A 380 3.97 -1.41 0.08
N CYS A 381 3.45 -1.63 -1.13
CA CYS A 381 3.28 -2.95 -1.69
C CYS A 381 4.09 -3.10 -2.98
N PHE A 382 4.86 -4.18 -3.07
CA PHE A 382 5.56 -4.53 -4.30
C PHE A 382 4.73 -5.56 -5.05
N HIS A 383 4.54 -5.39 -6.35
CA HIS A 383 3.77 -6.26 -7.22
C HIS A 383 4.62 -6.75 -8.39
N LYS A 384 4.41 -7.99 -8.83
CA LYS A 384 4.79 -8.39 -10.19
C LYS A 384 3.87 -7.70 -11.19
N ARG A 385 4.46 -7.04 -12.19
CA ARG A 385 3.72 -6.34 -13.26
C ARG A 385 2.66 -7.22 -13.90
N GLU A 386 3.00 -8.45 -14.25
CA GLU A 386 2.11 -9.37 -14.95
C GLU A 386 0.87 -9.73 -14.12
N SER A 387 1.02 -9.86 -12.80
CA SER A 387 -0.12 -10.10 -11.89
C SER A 387 -1.10 -8.92 -11.88
N LEU A 388 -0.58 -7.68 -11.88
CA LEU A 388 -1.41 -6.48 -12.03
C LEU A 388 -1.99 -6.36 -13.44
N CYS A 389 -1.30 -6.85 -14.46
CA CYS A 389 -1.80 -6.90 -15.84
C CYS A 389 -2.80 -8.04 -16.09
N GLY A 390 -3.31 -8.69 -15.05
CA GLY A 390 -4.40 -9.68 -15.15
C GLY A 390 -3.95 -11.09 -15.56
N MET A 391 -2.64 -11.37 -15.57
CA MET A 391 -2.14 -12.72 -15.82
C MET A 391 -2.61 -13.67 -14.71
N LYS A 392 -3.13 -14.83 -15.10
CA LYS A 392 -3.52 -15.89 -14.17
C LYS A 392 -2.32 -16.77 -13.84
N PHE A 393 -2.20 -17.16 -12.58
CA PHE A 393 -1.15 -18.10 -12.18
C PHE A 393 -1.46 -19.50 -12.70
N SER A 394 -0.43 -20.21 -13.14
CA SER A 394 -0.49 -21.62 -13.50
C SER A 394 0.78 -22.31 -13.03
N ASP A 395 0.75 -23.61 -12.75
CA ASP A 395 1.92 -24.34 -12.26
C ASP A 395 3.08 -24.40 -13.28
N GLN A 396 2.80 -24.10 -14.55
CA GLN A 396 3.79 -24.01 -15.62
C GLN A 396 4.44 -22.62 -15.71
N TYR A 397 3.93 -21.64 -14.96
CA TYR A 397 4.48 -20.30 -14.94
C TYR A 397 5.90 -20.31 -14.36
N CYS A 398 6.83 -19.77 -15.15
CA CYS A 398 8.19 -19.51 -14.72
C CYS A 398 8.58 -18.11 -15.19
N ASN A 399 8.78 -17.20 -14.26
CA ASN A 399 9.27 -15.87 -14.58
C ASN A 399 10.72 -15.96 -15.07
N ASP A 400 10.98 -15.46 -16.28
CA ASP A 400 12.35 -15.25 -16.73
C ASP A 400 12.86 -13.90 -16.24
N TRP A 401 13.71 -13.89 -15.20
CA TRP A 401 14.33 -12.67 -14.72
C TRP A 401 15.38 -12.10 -15.69
N ASN A 402 15.88 -12.89 -16.65
CA ASN A 402 16.95 -12.50 -17.58
C ASN A 402 16.44 -11.88 -18.88
N SER A 403 15.14 -11.99 -19.20
CA SER A 403 14.53 -11.28 -20.32
C SER A 403 14.41 -9.79 -19.96
N GLU A 404 15.54 -9.08 -19.88
CA GLU A 404 15.52 -7.64 -20.05
C GLU A 404 15.21 -7.43 -21.53
N ASP A 405 13.95 -7.11 -21.83
CA ASP A 405 13.57 -6.57 -23.13
C ASP A 405 14.28 -5.21 -23.26
N ASP A 406 15.55 -5.23 -23.67
CA ASP A 406 16.28 -4.07 -24.20
C ASP A 406 15.69 -3.64 -25.57
N GLN A 407 14.40 -3.90 -25.79
CA GLN A 407 13.64 -3.44 -26.95
C GLN A 407 13.39 -1.93 -26.93
N PHE A 408 13.70 -1.25 -25.83
CA PHE A 408 13.87 0.21 -25.83
C PHE A 408 15.14 0.58 -26.58
N LYS A 409 15.07 0.42 -27.90
CA LYS A 409 15.91 1.09 -28.89
C LYS A 409 16.05 2.56 -28.50
N GLU A 410 17.15 3.17 -28.94
CA GLU A 410 17.50 4.60 -28.78
C GLU A 410 16.41 5.53 -29.35
N ALA A 411 15.23 5.54 -28.74
CA ALA A 411 14.15 6.44 -29.06
C ALA A 411 14.51 7.82 -28.49
N ASN A 412 14.31 8.84 -29.30
CA ASN A 412 14.40 10.22 -28.86
C ASN A 412 13.43 10.41 -27.67
N LEU A 413 13.89 11.02 -26.57
CA LEU A 413 13.08 11.27 -25.39
C LEU A 413 11.76 11.99 -25.71
N GLN A 414 11.78 12.92 -26.65
CA GLN A 414 10.56 13.63 -27.09
C GLN A 414 9.56 12.70 -27.78
N GLU A 415 10.05 11.75 -28.58
CA GLU A 415 9.20 10.76 -29.23
C GLU A 415 8.63 9.78 -28.20
N LEU A 416 9.46 9.35 -27.24
CA LEU A 416 9.05 8.49 -26.13
C LEU A 416 7.95 9.15 -25.29
N GLU A 417 8.10 10.45 -24.98
CA GLU A 417 7.07 11.23 -24.30
C GLU A 417 5.77 11.27 -25.11
N GLN A 418 5.85 11.58 -26.41
CA GLN A 418 4.67 11.71 -27.26
C GLN A 418 3.90 10.39 -27.42
N GLN A 419 4.61 9.28 -27.61
CA GLN A 419 4.00 7.94 -27.69
C GLN A 419 3.35 7.55 -26.35
N SER A 420 4.01 7.87 -25.24
CA SER A 420 3.52 7.53 -23.90
C SER A 420 2.32 8.36 -23.47
N LYS A 421 2.18 9.61 -23.95
CA LYS A 421 1.02 10.47 -23.66
C LYS A 421 -0.31 9.83 -24.07
N VAL A 422 -0.34 9.15 -25.23
CA VAL A 422 -1.54 8.50 -25.75
C VAL A 422 -2.06 7.42 -24.78
N LEU A 423 -1.17 6.76 -24.03
CA LEU A 423 -1.51 5.71 -23.07
C LEU A 423 -2.23 6.23 -21.82
N ALA A 424 -2.18 7.54 -21.56
CA ALA A 424 -2.84 8.19 -20.43
C ALA A 424 -4.09 8.99 -20.84
N SER A 425 -4.58 8.80 -22.06
CA SER A 425 -5.83 9.42 -22.52
C SER A 425 -7.04 8.93 -21.72
N CYS A 426 -8.03 9.82 -21.57
CA CYS A 426 -9.24 9.58 -20.79
C CYS A 426 -10.15 8.48 -21.38
N ASN A 427 -10.07 8.23 -22.68
CA ASN A 427 -10.86 7.22 -23.38
C ASN A 427 -10.09 5.93 -23.69
N TYR A 428 -8.80 5.83 -23.30
CA TYR A 428 -7.96 4.67 -23.60
C TYR A 428 -8.58 3.35 -23.11
N GLU A 429 -9.31 3.41 -21.99
CA GLU A 429 -9.86 2.24 -21.31
C GLU A 429 -11.22 1.81 -21.87
N GLU A 430 -11.81 2.59 -22.79
CA GLU A 430 -13.08 2.24 -23.43
C GLU A 430 -12.96 0.92 -24.20
N ASN A 431 -13.94 0.04 -24.01
CA ASN A 431 -13.97 -1.30 -24.63
C ASN A 431 -12.75 -2.19 -24.31
N THR A 432 -11.98 -1.87 -23.27
CA THR A 432 -10.87 -2.71 -22.79
C THR A 432 -11.23 -3.46 -21.49
N LEU A 433 -10.28 -4.29 -21.04
CA LEU A 433 -10.32 -5.01 -19.76
C LEU A 433 -9.73 -4.22 -18.58
N TRP A 434 -9.16 -3.02 -18.81
CA TRP A 434 -8.63 -2.17 -17.75
C TRP A 434 -9.71 -1.79 -16.74
N GLY A 435 -9.37 -1.86 -15.45
CA GLY A 435 -10.31 -1.63 -14.35
C GLY A 435 -11.31 -2.76 -14.09
N LYS A 436 -11.43 -3.73 -15.00
CA LYS A 436 -12.35 -4.87 -14.90
C LYS A 436 -11.60 -6.16 -14.59
N GLU A 437 -10.69 -6.55 -15.47
CA GLU A 437 -9.88 -7.77 -15.36
C GLU A 437 -8.39 -7.47 -15.20
N MET A 438 -7.93 -6.32 -15.70
CA MET A 438 -6.55 -5.84 -15.62
C MET A 438 -6.44 -4.56 -14.79
N GLY A 439 -5.26 -4.33 -14.22
CA GLY A 439 -4.97 -3.20 -13.35
C GLY A 439 -5.67 -3.28 -11.99
N LEU A 440 -5.65 -2.14 -11.29
CA LEU A 440 -6.50 -1.92 -10.13
C LEU A 440 -7.96 -1.91 -10.57
N LYS A 441 -8.81 -2.60 -9.81
CA LYS A 441 -10.23 -2.77 -10.12
C LYS A 441 -11.03 -1.51 -9.81
N TYR A 442 -12.02 -1.21 -10.64
CA TYR A 442 -12.90 -0.05 -10.44
C TYR A 442 -14.19 -0.40 -9.71
N GLY A 443 -14.88 0.65 -9.24
CA GLY A 443 -16.23 0.56 -8.70
C GLY A 443 -16.33 0.29 -7.19
N CYS A 444 -15.23 0.46 -6.44
CA CYS A 444 -15.22 0.34 -4.99
C CYS A 444 -14.26 1.38 -4.37
N PRO A 445 -14.60 2.05 -3.25
CA PRO A 445 -13.70 2.94 -2.49
C PRO A 445 -12.46 2.27 -1.89
N VAL A 446 -12.47 0.94 -1.79
CA VAL A 446 -11.33 0.10 -1.38
C VAL A 446 -10.91 -0.77 -2.56
N GLU A 447 -10.53 -0.11 -3.66
CA GLU A 447 -10.09 -0.78 -4.89
C GLU A 447 -8.91 -1.72 -4.65
N ASP A 448 -8.10 -1.42 -3.64
CA ASP A 448 -6.93 -2.18 -3.23
C ASP A 448 -7.33 -3.57 -2.74
N VAL A 449 -8.29 -3.65 -1.82
CA VAL A 449 -8.79 -4.92 -1.26
C VAL A 449 -9.37 -5.81 -2.37
N ILE A 450 -10.22 -5.26 -3.25
CA ILE A 450 -10.78 -6.05 -4.37
C ILE A 450 -9.73 -6.46 -5.40
N THR A 451 -8.70 -5.63 -5.61
CA THR A 451 -7.60 -5.96 -6.52
C THR A 451 -6.78 -7.12 -5.96
N GLY A 452 -6.42 -7.06 -4.67
CA GLY A 452 -5.74 -8.15 -3.96
C GLY A 452 -6.54 -9.45 -4.00
N LEU A 453 -7.84 -9.39 -3.68
CA LEU A 453 -8.75 -10.54 -3.74
C LEU A 453 -8.83 -11.13 -5.16
N SER A 454 -8.94 -10.27 -6.18
CA SER A 454 -8.98 -10.71 -7.58
C SER A 454 -7.69 -11.41 -8.00
N ILE A 455 -6.53 -10.88 -7.64
CA ILE A 455 -5.23 -11.49 -7.95
C ILE A 455 -5.12 -12.86 -7.27
N GLN A 456 -5.47 -12.97 -6.00
CA GLN A 456 -5.41 -14.24 -5.28
C GLN A 456 -6.40 -15.28 -5.82
N CYS A 457 -7.60 -14.85 -6.22
CA CYS A 457 -8.58 -15.74 -6.89
C CYS A 457 -8.14 -16.21 -8.29
N GLN A 458 -7.10 -15.61 -8.87
CA GLN A 458 -6.46 -16.05 -10.11
C GLN A 458 -5.31 -17.05 -9.86
N GLY A 459 -5.19 -17.58 -8.63
CA GLY A 459 -4.22 -18.61 -8.26
C GLY A 459 -2.94 -18.08 -7.64
N TRP A 460 -2.74 -16.75 -7.61
CA TRP A 460 -1.58 -16.14 -6.99
C TRP A 460 -1.65 -16.16 -5.46
N LYS A 461 -0.47 -16.04 -4.84
CA LYS A 461 -0.31 -15.78 -3.41
C LYS A 461 0.29 -14.39 -3.19
N SER A 462 0.19 -13.91 -1.97
CA SER A 462 0.93 -12.74 -1.50
C SER A 462 1.76 -13.09 -0.28
N VAL A 463 2.62 -12.15 0.10
CA VAL A 463 3.45 -12.26 1.30
C VAL A 463 3.29 -11.03 2.15
N TYR A 464 3.22 -11.22 3.47
CA TYR A 464 3.38 -10.14 4.43
C TYR A 464 4.82 -10.11 4.95
N TYR A 465 5.46 -8.93 4.91
CA TYR A 465 6.77 -8.76 5.52
C TYR A 465 6.84 -7.52 6.42
N ASN A 466 7.04 -7.77 7.72
CA ASN A 466 7.21 -6.74 8.75
C ASN A 466 8.68 -6.70 9.19
N PRO A 467 9.53 -5.86 8.56
CA PRO A 467 10.95 -5.76 8.90
C PRO A 467 11.18 -5.12 10.28
N PRO A 468 12.29 -5.46 10.97
CA PRO A 468 12.65 -4.84 12.24
C PRO A 468 12.73 -3.30 12.17
N ARG A 469 13.34 -2.78 11.10
CA ARG A 469 13.22 -1.37 10.73
C ARG A 469 12.06 -1.24 9.75
N LYS A 470 10.97 -0.59 10.18
CA LYS A 470 9.79 -0.36 9.35
C LYS A 470 10.20 0.23 8.00
N ALA A 471 9.71 -0.33 6.91
CA ALA A 471 10.17 0.03 5.57
C ALA A 471 9.61 1.39 5.11
N PHE A 472 8.35 1.65 5.45
CA PHE A 472 7.62 2.84 5.03
C PHE A 472 7.04 3.54 6.26
N LEU A 473 7.22 4.85 6.34
CA LEU A 473 6.64 5.69 7.38
C LEU A 473 5.81 6.78 6.72
N GLY A 474 4.59 7.00 7.19
CA GLY A 474 3.77 8.13 6.76
C GLY A 474 3.00 8.80 7.87
N LEU A 475 1.88 9.44 7.53
CA LEU A 475 1.14 10.30 8.43
C LEU A 475 -0.25 9.74 8.74
N ALA A 476 -0.47 9.42 10.02
CA ALA A 476 -1.80 9.08 10.50
C ALA A 476 -2.67 10.35 10.61
N PRO A 477 -4.00 10.25 10.43
CA PRO A 477 -4.92 11.31 10.80
C PRO A 477 -4.71 11.78 12.25
N THR A 478 -4.62 13.09 12.46
CA THR A 478 -4.31 13.68 13.78
C THR A 478 -5.55 14.15 14.53
N THR A 479 -6.71 14.16 13.86
CA THR A 479 -7.97 14.63 14.43
C THR A 479 -9.09 13.59 14.29
N LEU A 480 -10.00 13.56 15.25
CA LEU A 480 -11.14 12.64 15.23
C LEU A 480 -11.98 12.73 13.94
N PRO A 481 -12.32 13.93 13.40
CA PRO A 481 -13.08 14.01 12.15
C PRO A 481 -12.36 13.35 10.97
N GLN A 482 -11.05 13.52 10.85
CA GLN A 482 -10.27 12.89 9.78
C GLN A 482 -10.25 11.36 9.95
N THR A 483 -10.04 10.84 11.16
CA THR A 483 -10.11 9.40 11.45
C THR A 483 -11.49 8.83 11.11
N LEU A 484 -12.57 9.52 11.49
CA LEU A 484 -13.94 9.06 11.20
C LEU A 484 -14.24 9.03 9.70
N VAL A 485 -13.76 10.02 8.93
CA VAL A 485 -13.88 10.02 7.46
C VAL A 485 -13.14 8.83 6.84
N GLN A 486 -11.93 8.54 7.33
CA GLN A 486 -11.13 7.40 6.87
C GLN A 486 -11.84 6.06 7.17
N HIS A 487 -12.26 5.85 8.43
CA HIS A 487 -12.94 4.62 8.84
C HIS A 487 -14.28 4.45 8.14
N LYS A 488 -15.02 5.54 7.93
CA LYS A 488 -16.25 5.52 7.14
C LYS A 488 -15.96 5.00 5.73
N ARG A 489 -14.97 5.56 5.03
CA ARG A 489 -14.60 5.14 3.67
C ARG A 489 -14.26 3.65 3.61
N TRP A 490 -13.46 3.15 4.55
CA TRP A 490 -13.11 1.73 4.64
C TRP A 490 -14.35 0.86 4.88
N SER A 491 -15.16 1.19 5.88
CA SER A 491 -16.36 0.42 6.24
C SER A 491 -17.42 0.40 5.13
N GLU A 492 -17.61 1.51 4.41
CA GLU A 492 -18.51 1.60 3.26
C GLU A 492 -17.98 0.78 2.09
N GLY A 493 -16.67 0.86 1.83
CA GLY A 493 -16.02 0.09 0.79
C GLY A 493 -16.10 -1.42 1.04
N ASP A 494 -15.73 -1.87 2.24
CA ASP A 494 -15.80 -3.27 2.65
C ASP A 494 -17.24 -3.83 2.59
N LEU A 495 -18.24 -3.02 2.97
CA LEU A 495 -19.64 -3.37 2.82
C LEU A 495 -20.06 -3.47 1.35
N GLN A 496 -19.58 -2.58 0.48
CA GLN A 496 -19.81 -2.68 -0.95
C GLN A 496 -19.20 -3.96 -1.52
N ILE A 497 -18.00 -4.36 -1.10
CA ILE A 497 -17.41 -5.66 -1.48
C ILE A 497 -18.36 -6.78 -1.10
N LEU A 498 -18.80 -6.83 0.17
CA LEU A 498 -19.67 -7.86 0.71
C LEU A 498 -20.95 -8.06 -0.11
N LEU A 499 -21.53 -6.95 -0.61
CA LEU A 499 -22.80 -6.95 -1.34
C LEU A 499 -22.62 -7.07 -2.87
N SER A 500 -21.38 -6.99 -3.37
CA SER A 500 -21.07 -7.04 -4.80
C SER A 500 -20.70 -8.45 -5.26
N LYS A 501 -20.54 -8.65 -6.58
CA LYS A 501 -20.00 -9.90 -7.14
C LYS A 501 -18.63 -10.32 -6.57
N TYR A 502 -17.91 -9.42 -5.91
CA TYR A 502 -16.60 -9.66 -5.29
C TYR A 502 -16.65 -10.13 -3.83
N SER A 503 -17.82 -10.41 -3.26
CA SER A 503 -17.87 -10.90 -1.88
C SER A 503 -17.02 -12.16 -1.70
N PRO A 504 -16.18 -12.22 -0.65
CA PRO A 504 -15.31 -13.37 -0.40
C PRO A 504 -16.09 -14.69 -0.31
N ALA A 505 -17.34 -14.64 0.16
CA ALA A 505 -18.20 -15.80 0.36
C ALA A 505 -18.47 -16.60 -0.92
N TRP A 506 -18.61 -15.93 -2.07
CA TRP A 506 -18.84 -16.60 -3.36
C TRP A 506 -17.70 -16.40 -4.36
N TYR A 507 -17.09 -15.21 -4.41
CA TYR A 507 -16.03 -14.92 -5.37
C TYR A 507 -14.75 -15.72 -5.07
N GLY A 508 -14.44 -15.89 -3.78
CA GLY A 508 -13.29 -16.67 -3.30
C GLY A 508 -13.56 -18.18 -3.17
N PHE A 509 -14.83 -18.60 -3.19
CA PHE A 509 -15.21 -19.98 -2.92
C PHE A 509 -14.56 -20.96 -3.91
N GLY A 510 -13.77 -21.89 -3.38
CA GLY A 510 -13.02 -22.89 -4.17
C GLY A 510 -11.85 -22.32 -4.97
N ARG A 511 -11.59 -21.00 -4.90
CA ARG A 511 -10.48 -20.33 -5.63
C ARG A 511 -9.32 -19.92 -4.73
N ILE A 512 -9.61 -19.63 -3.46
CA ILE A 512 -8.62 -19.31 -2.43
C ILE A 512 -8.74 -20.25 -1.24
N ASN A 513 -7.72 -20.27 -0.38
CA ASN A 513 -7.76 -21.07 0.84
C ASN A 513 -8.94 -20.65 1.73
N PHE A 514 -9.63 -21.61 2.35
CA PHE A 514 -10.78 -21.32 3.21
C PHE A 514 -10.45 -20.38 4.38
N GLY A 515 -9.26 -20.50 4.98
CA GLY A 515 -8.80 -19.57 6.02
C GLY A 515 -8.59 -18.15 5.49
N LEU A 516 -8.11 -18.01 4.24
CA LEU A 516 -7.99 -16.70 3.58
C LEU A 516 -9.38 -16.13 3.25
N GLN A 517 -10.32 -16.96 2.78
CA GLN A 517 -11.72 -16.56 2.55
C GLN A 517 -12.39 -16.06 3.84
N MET A 518 -12.23 -16.78 4.95
CA MET A 518 -12.70 -16.33 6.27
C MET A 518 -12.04 -15.00 6.66
N GLY A 519 -10.73 -14.87 6.42
CA GLY A 519 -9.96 -13.67 6.71
C GLY A 519 -10.46 -12.43 5.97
N TYR A 520 -10.70 -12.50 4.65
CA TYR A 520 -11.34 -11.41 3.92
C TYR A 520 -12.75 -11.11 4.45
N SER A 521 -13.50 -12.15 4.81
CA SER A 521 -14.87 -11.98 5.33
C SER A 521 -14.90 -11.17 6.62
N VAL A 522 -13.84 -11.22 7.45
CA VAL A 522 -13.75 -10.39 8.67
C VAL A 522 -13.83 -8.90 8.34
N TYR A 523 -13.05 -8.43 7.35
CA TYR A 523 -13.06 -7.02 6.93
C TYR A 523 -14.41 -6.64 6.30
N CYS A 524 -14.91 -7.45 5.36
CA CYS A 524 -16.20 -7.21 4.71
C CYS A 524 -17.40 -7.20 5.67
N LEU A 525 -17.33 -7.92 6.79
CA LEU A 525 -18.38 -7.97 7.82
C LEU A 525 -18.21 -6.95 8.94
N TRP A 526 -17.20 -6.07 8.87
CA TRP A 526 -16.95 -5.06 9.89
C TRP A 526 -18.15 -4.12 10.08
N ALA A 527 -18.68 -3.55 9.01
CA ALA A 527 -19.83 -2.65 9.09
C ALA A 527 -21.12 -3.35 9.57
N PRO A 528 -21.53 -4.52 9.02
CA PRO A 528 -22.70 -5.25 9.54
C PRO A 528 -22.63 -5.59 11.02
N ASN A 529 -21.42 -5.76 11.58
CA ASN A 529 -21.24 -6.02 13.01
C ASN A 529 -21.77 -4.91 13.93
N CYS A 530 -21.98 -3.69 13.41
CA CYS A 530 -22.55 -2.59 14.19
C CYS A 530 -24.00 -2.87 14.61
N LEU A 531 -24.78 -3.62 13.83
CA LEU A 531 -26.20 -3.89 14.12
C LEU A 531 -26.35 -4.74 15.38
N ALA A 532 -25.59 -5.83 15.47
CA ALA A 532 -25.56 -6.68 16.65
C ALA A 532 -25.04 -5.91 17.88
N THR A 533 -24.02 -5.07 17.69
CA THR A 533 -23.42 -4.23 18.74
C THR A 533 -24.40 -3.20 19.31
N LEU A 534 -25.08 -2.44 18.46
CA LEU A 534 -26.07 -1.45 18.88
C LEU A 534 -27.18 -2.12 19.67
N TYR A 535 -27.73 -3.22 19.14
CA TYR A 535 -28.78 -3.97 19.83
C TYR A 535 -28.32 -4.45 21.22
N TYR A 536 -27.15 -5.09 21.28
CA TYR A 536 -26.60 -5.65 22.53
C TYR A 536 -26.22 -4.57 23.56
N SER A 537 -25.89 -3.35 23.13
CA SER A 537 -25.58 -2.23 24.04
C SER A 537 -26.83 -1.51 24.58
N ILE A 538 -27.89 -1.40 23.76
CA ILE A 538 -29.05 -0.57 24.07
C ILE A 538 -30.11 -1.37 24.83
N ILE A 539 -30.44 -2.57 24.34
CA ILE A 539 -31.58 -3.35 24.85
C ILE A 539 -31.40 -3.76 26.32
N PRO A 540 -30.22 -4.25 26.77
CA PRO A 540 -30.00 -4.53 28.19
C PRO A 540 -30.22 -3.33 29.09
N SER A 541 -29.76 -2.15 28.66
CA SER A 541 -29.90 -0.91 29.42
C SER A 541 -31.37 -0.48 29.55
N LEU A 542 -32.16 -0.60 28.48
CA LEU A 542 -33.59 -0.27 28.52
C LEU A 542 -34.39 -1.23 29.41
N TYR A 543 -34.06 -2.52 29.40
CA TYR A 543 -34.73 -3.51 30.25
C TYR A 543 -34.31 -3.39 31.71
N LEU A 544 -33.06 -3.04 31.97
CA LEU A 544 -32.58 -2.68 33.30
C LEU A 544 -33.38 -1.51 33.88
N LEU A 545 -33.61 -0.45 33.09
CA LEU A 545 -34.42 0.70 33.51
C LEU A 545 -35.88 0.32 33.78
N LYS A 546 -36.43 -0.66 33.05
CA LYS A 546 -37.80 -1.14 33.23
C LYS A 546 -37.94 -2.23 34.32
N GLY A 547 -36.84 -2.70 34.89
CA GLY A 547 -36.85 -3.81 35.86
C GLY A 547 -37.29 -5.15 35.27
N ILE A 548 -37.25 -5.31 33.94
CA ILE A 548 -37.66 -6.55 33.26
C ILE A 548 -36.42 -7.45 33.11
N PRO A 549 -36.41 -8.67 33.66
CA PRO A 549 -35.27 -9.57 33.55
C PRO A 549 -35.12 -10.10 32.12
N LEU A 550 -33.99 -9.82 31.48
CA LEU A 550 -33.64 -10.37 30.15
C LEU A 550 -33.04 -11.77 30.21
N PHE A 551 -32.51 -12.15 31.37
CA PHE A 551 -31.79 -13.40 31.55
C PHE A 551 -32.54 -14.29 32.53
N PRO A 552 -32.61 -15.62 32.27
CA PRO A 552 -33.27 -16.54 33.18
C PRO A 552 -32.65 -16.45 34.56
N LYS A 553 -33.48 -16.41 35.61
CA LYS A 553 -32.99 -16.53 36.99
C LYS A 553 -32.36 -17.91 37.17
N VAL A 554 -31.10 -17.95 37.57
CA VAL A 554 -30.45 -19.22 37.92
C VAL A 554 -31.16 -19.77 39.16
N THR A 555 -31.90 -20.87 39.01
CA THR A 555 -32.51 -21.58 40.14
C THR A 555 -31.40 -22.28 40.93
N LYS A 556 -31.42 -22.11 42.27
CA LYS A 556 -30.45 -22.71 43.21
C LYS A 556 -30.41 -24.25 43.22
N GLN A 557 -31.21 -24.94 42.41
CA GLN A 557 -31.32 -26.39 42.35
C GLN A 557 -30.23 -27.08 41.50
N SER A 558 -29.33 -26.33 40.85
CA SER A 558 -28.24 -26.89 40.02
C SER A 558 -26.89 -27.04 40.74
N LEU A 559 -26.84 -26.73 42.04
CA LEU A 559 -25.62 -26.78 42.87
C LEU A 559 -25.70 -27.80 44.03
N SER A 560 -26.69 -28.71 44.00
CA SER A 560 -26.83 -29.80 45.00
C SER A 560 -26.49 -31.16 44.41
#